data_AF-F4PKM7-F1
#
_entry.id   AF-F4PKM7-F1
#
_cell.length_a   1.000
_cell.length_b   1.000
_cell.length_c   1.000
_cell.angle_alpha   90.00
_cell.angle_beta   90.00
_cell.angle_gamma   90.00
#
_symmetry.space_group_name_H-M   'P 1'
#
loop_
_entity.id
_entity.type
_entity.pdbx_description
1 polymer ?
#
loop_
_entity_poly.entity_id
_entity_poly.type
_entity_poly.pdbx_seq_one_letter_code
_entity_poly.pdbx_strand_id
1 'polypeptide(L)'
;MNDKRRACLFIQPCKGQTERDREKDVNDRQLENSSANAPLILDVVAFGLSIVGLCFVEFSRLFFIPTTIKEMSSTTTTTTTNIKRDDTRLSNQIRPIESEQALLNKADGSAKFSQGKSSVLAAVYGPIDVKTARKEKISKSVVDVSFTPATGNTTYFDKEREMLVRNAVESIILTLLHPRTQINVIVQVYSNDGSIISCAINACCLALLDAGIELNCLISSITLSFTHDNQIYLDPTQKEENNSKGLAVYAINSKSEIVMTKTTGIIGESLYFQGLNIAKQSCEKVSAYTRLAVRNRIMGDQTQPSTTTTNTNNTLVEESKDKEMKDSS
;
A
#
# COMPACT_ATOMS: atom_id res chain seq x y z
N MET A 1 36.72 -46.58 -37.94
CA MET A 1 36.77 -46.06 -39.33
C MET A 1 35.68 -45.00 -39.46
N ASN A 2 36.11 -43.73 -39.32
CA ASN A 2 35.47 -42.46 -39.71
C ASN A 2 34.11 -42.03 -39.14
N ASP A 3 34.23 -41.33 -38.01
CA ASP A 3 33.76 -39.95 -37.78
C ASP A 3 33.59 -39.10 -39.06
N LYS A 4 32.46 -38.38 -39.19
CA LYS A 4 32.31 -37.23 -40.11
C LYS A 4 31.19 -36.28 -39.65
N ARG A 5 31.63 -35.27 -38.90
CA ARG A 5 31.08 -33.91 -38.79
C ARG A 5 30.73 -33.30 -40.17
N ARG A 6 29.71 -32.43 -40.20
CA ARG A 6 29.58 -31.20 -41.02
C ARG A 6 28.31 -30.47 -40.54
N ALA A 7 28.38 -29.37 -39.78
CA ALA A 7 29.03 -28.09 -40.02
C ALA A 7 28.61 -27.49 -41.36
N CYS A 8 27.66 -26.55 -41.31
CA CYS A 8 27.56 -25.49 -42.30
C CYS A 8 27.89 -24.17 -41.59
N LEU A 9 29.12 -23.74 -41.81
CA LEU A 9 29.66 -22.42 -41.51
C LEU A 9 28.98 -21.36 -42.40
N PHE A 10 28.85 -20.17 -41.83
CA PHE A 10 29.15 -18.85 -42.39
C PHE A 10 28.85 -18.60 -43.88
N ILE A 11 28.01 -17.59 -44.14
CA ILE A 11 28.40 -16.36 -44.85
C ILE A 11 27.55 -15.20 -44.27
N GLN A 12 28.18 -14.35 -43.47
CA GLN A 12 27.97 -12.89 -43.48
C GLN A 12 28.88 -12.33 -44.59
N PRO A 13 28.60 -11.19 -45.25
CA PRO A 13 28.59 -9.90 -44.55
C PRO A 13 27.70 -8.79 -45.15
N CYS A 14 27.47 -7.72 -44.37
CA CYS A 14 27.43 -6.29 -44.75
C CYS A 14 26.79 -5.50 -43.58
N LYS A 15 27.60 -4.91 -42.68
CA LYS A 15 28.17 -3.53 -42.71
C LYS A 15 27.09 -2.43 -42.58
N GLY A 16 27.13 -1.70 -41.46
CA GLY A 16 26.39 -0.45 -41.25
C GLY A 16 26.27 0.02 -39.80
N GLN A 17 27.41 0.29 -39.16
CA GLN A 17 27.70 1.27 -38.07
C GLN A 17 26.74 1.37 -36.85
N THR A 18 27.09 0.93 -35.64
CA THR A 18 27.96 1.58 -34.62
C THR A 18 27.84 3.10 -34.52
N GLU A 19 27.00 3.58 -33.61
CA GLU A 19 27.15 4.81 -32.81
C GLU A 19 25.91 4.96 -31.92
N ARG A 20 26.02 4.63 -30.61
CA ARG A 20 25.15 5.16 -29.54
C ARG A 20 25.53 4.76 -28.10
N ASP A 21 26.52 3.90 -27.90
CA ASP A 21 26.93 3.44 -26.56
C ASP A 21 28.22 4.10 -26.03
N ARG A 22 28.46 5.39 -26.33
CA ARG A 22 29.59 6.17 -25.76
C ARG A 22 29.22 7.51 -25.11
N GLU A 23 27.95 7.73 -24.81
CA GLU A 23 27.46 9.05 -24.36
C GLU A 23 26.96 9.08 -22.90
N LYS A 24 27.57 8.28 -22.00
CA LYS A 24 27.30 8.38 -20.55
C LYS A 24 28.51 8.49 -19.62
N ASP A 25 29.73 8.49 -20.13
CA ASP A 25 30.95 8.60 -19.29
C ASP A 25 31.79 9.87 -19.57
N VAL A 26 31.22 10.91 -20.20
CA VAL A 26 31.96 12.15 -20.58
C VAL A 26 31.45 13.42 -19.89
N ASN A 27 30.28 13.41 -19.23
CA ASN A 27 29.73 14.63 -18.61
C ASN A 27 30.22 14.94 -17.18
N ASP A 28 31.07 14.11 -16.57
CA ASP A 28 31.66 14.37 -15.25
C ASP A 28 33.07 14.99 -15.30
N ARG A 29 33.47 15.56 -16.45
CA ARG A 29 34.78 16.25 -16.61
C ARG A 29 34.70 17.61 -17.34
N GLN A 30 33.55 18.28 -17.29
CA GLN A 30 33.32 19.59 -17.96
C GLN A 30 32.81 20.67 -16.99
N LEU A 31 33.34 20.70 -15.76
CA LEU A 31 33.19 21.84 -14.84
C LEU A 31 34.50 22.14 -14.10
N GLU A 32 35.62 22.11 -14.82
CA GLU A 32 36.87 22.71 -14.35
C GLU A 32 37.75 23.05 -15.57
N ASN A 33 38.09 24.33 -15.70
CA ASN A 33 39.20 24.90 -16.49
C ASN A 33 38.97 25.26 -17.98
N SER A 34 38.55 26.51 -18.21
CA SER A 34 39.27 27.49 -19.05
C SER A 34 38.62 28.87 -18.87
N SER A 35 39.16 29.86 -18.13
CA SER A 35 40.37 30.68 -18.41
C SER A 35 40.35 31.23 -19.84
N ALA A 36 40.46 32.52 -20.18
CA ALA A 36 40.77 33.76 -19.49
C ALA A 36 40.45 34.92 -20.47
N ASN A 37 40.30 36.16 -19.99
CA ASN A 37 40.96 37.37 -20.50
C ASN A 37 40.37 38.65 -19.88
N ALA A 38 41.24 39.41 -19.22
CA ALA A 38 41.03 40.73 -18.60
C ALA A 38 41.25 41.88 -19.65
N PRO A 39 41.38 43.17 -19.29
CA PRO A 39 40.98 43.94 -18.09
C PRO A 39 40.22 45.25 -18.42
N LEU A 40 39.82 46.04 -17.41
CA LEU A 40 40.24 47.45 -17.18
C LEU A 40 39.23 48.26 -16.30
N ILE A 41 39.76 48.78 -15.18
CA ILE A 41 39.63 50.18 -14.67
C ILE A 41 38.26 50.62 -14.07
N LEU A 42 38.18 50.84 -12.75
CA LEU A 42 38.35 52.16 -12.09
C LEU A 42 37.95 52.10 -10.59
N ASP A 43 38.91 52.45 -9.72
CA ASP A 43 38.85 53.20 -8.44
C ASP A 43 37.94 52.77 -7.25
N VAL A 44 38.24 53.00 -5.97
CA VAL A 44 39.43 53.21 -5.09
C VAL A 44 38.83 53.64 -3.72
N VAL A 45 39.58 53.41 -2.62
CA VAL A 45 39.35 53.82 -1.20
C VAL A 45 38.35 52.94 -0.40
N ALA A 46 38.75 52.01 0.47
CA ALA A 46 39.60 52.07 1.68
C ALA A 46 38.99 52.78 2.89
N PHE A 47 39.40 52.33 4.08
CA PHE A 47 39.01 52.73 5.45
C PHE A 47 37.68 52.14 5.96
N GLY A 48 37.63 51.39 7.06
CA GLY A 48 38.63 51.16 8.08
C GLY A 48 37.98 51.15 9.46
N LEU A 49 38.06 49.97 10.09
CA LEU A 49 38.22 49.73 11.53
C LEU A 49 37.10 50.00 12.56
N SER A 50 37.12 49.06 13.51
CA SER A 50 36.86 49.19 14.95
C SER A 50 35.41 49.15 15.43
N ILE A 51 35.03 48.53 16.55
CA ILE A 51 35.58 47.62 17.59
C ILE A 51 34.47 47.65 18.70
N VAL A 52 34.34 46.58 19.53
CA VAL A 52 33.40 46.41 20.69
C VAL A 52 31.91 46.32 20.30
N GLY A 53 31.06 45.40 20.76
CA GLY A 53 31.06 44.45 21.87
C GLY A 53 29.68 44.53 22.55
N LEU A 54 29.13 43.38 22.94
CA LEU A 54 27.85 43.16 23.64
C LEU A 54 26.55 43.50 22.85
N CYS A 55 25.67 42.52 22.62
CA CYS A 55 24.68 42.13 23.62
C CYS A 55 23.81 40.98 23.09
N PHE A 56 23.76 39.93 23.90
CA PHE A 56 22.85 38.79 23.81
C PHE A 56 21.48 39.24 24.35
N VAL A 57 20.38 38.70 23.80
CA VAL A 57 18.99 38.77 24.32
C VAL A 57 18.21 40.08 24.08
N GLU A 58 17.32 40.08 23.10
CA GLU A 58 16.00 40.73 23.19
C GLU A 58 15.13 40.36 21.98
N PHE A 59 14.07 39.56 22.19
CA PHE A 59 12.70 39.95 21.84
C PHE A 59 11.74 38.85 22.31
N SER A 60 11.37 38.93 23.58
CA SER A 60 10.19 38.27 24.10
C SER A 60 9.33 39.32 24.79
N ARG A 61 8.06 39.34 24.38
CA ARG A 61 6.88 39.89 25.07
C ARG A 61 6.62 41.39 25.00
N LEU A 62 5.81 41.74 24.00
CA LEU A 62 4.67 42.67 24.03
C LEU A 62 3.90 42.31 22.73
N PHE A 63 2.76 41.63 22.73
CA PHE A 63 1.48 42.03 23.30
C PHE A 63 0.56 40.80 23.32
N PHE A 64 -0.09 40.57 24.47
CA PHE A 64 -1.24 39.68 24.62
C PHE A 64 -2.47 40.59 24.64
N ILE A 65 -3.34 40.51 23.62
CA ILE A 65 -4.75 40.90 23.74
C ILE A 65 -5.61 39.81 23.07
N PRO A 66 -6.63 39.28 23.79
CA PRO A 66 -7.55 38.27 23.31
C PRO A 66 -8.79 38.88 22.63
N THR A 67 -9.66 38.00 22.12
CA THR A 67 -11.12 38.14 21.85
C THR A 67 -11.61 38.19 20.40
N THR A 68 -12.50 37.22 20.15
CA THR A 68 -13.68 37.25 19.28
C THR A 68 -13.48 37.46 17.78
N ILE A 69 -13.39 36.34 17.05
CA ILE A 69 -13.91 36.29 15.68
C ILE A 69 -15.02 35.25 15.65
N LYS A 70 -16.21 35.77 15.36
CA LYS A 70 -17.50 35.12 15.16
C LYS A 70 -17.38 33.76 14.47
N GLU A 71 -18.18 32.82 14.96
CA GLU A 71 -18.82 31.81 14.11
C GLU A 71 -19.33 32.52 12.85
N MET A 72 -18.63 32.31 11.74
CA MET A 72 -19.11 32.66 10.43
C MET A 72 -19.26 31.34 9.70
N SER A 73 -20.46 30.81 9.84
CA SER A 73 -21.07 29.88 8.88
C SER A 73 -20.81 30.41 7.47
N SER A 74 -19.74 29.94 6.84
CA SER A 74 -19.64 29.98 5.39
C SER A 74 -20.58 28.91 4.85
N THR A 75 -21.82 29.36 4.74
CA THR A 75 -22.85 28.85 3.84
C THR A 75 -22.29 28.91 2.42
N THR A 76 -21.37 28.01 2.07
CA THR A 76 -21.20 27.61 0.68
C THR A 76 -22.25 26.55 0.48
N THR A 77 -23.30 26.93 -0.25
CA THR A 77 -24.36 26.05 -0.77
C THR A 77 -23.79 24.73 -1.27
N THR A 78 -23.68 23.77 -0.37
CA THR A 78 -23.70 22.36 -0.70
C THR A 78 -25.17 22.11 -0.94
N THR A 79 -25.57 22.21 -2.20
CA THR A 79 -26.73 21.44 -2.66
C THR A 79 -26.33 19.99 -2.44
N THR A 80 -26.55 19.49 -1.22
CA THR A 80 -26.55 18.08 -0.88
C THR A 80 -27.75 17.49 -1.60
N THR A 81 -27.63 17.34 -2.91
CA THR A 81 -28.48 16.41 -3.63
C THR A 81 -28.11 15.05 -3.04
N ASN A 82 -29.05 14.52 -2.27
CA ASN A 82 -28.99 13.20 -1.67
C ASN A 82 -29.11 12.19 -2.83
N ILE A 83 -28.06 12.11 -3.66
CA ILE A 83 -27.99 11.20 -4.80
C ILE A 83 -27.72 9.84 -4.19
N LYS A 84 -28.82 9.11 -4.01
CA LYS A 84 -28.80 7.74 -3.54
C LYS A 84 -28.08 6.92 -4.60
N ARG A 85 -26.89 6.41 -4.25
CA ARG A 85 -26.14 5.46 -5.09
C ARG A 85 -27.01 4.23 -5.37
N ASP A 86 -26.70 3.48 -6.42
CA ASP A 86 -27.37 2.20 -6.73
C ASP A 86 -27.42 1.26 -5.52
N ASP A 87 -26.40 1.35 -4.66
CA ASP A 87 -26.20 0.55 -3.45
C ASP A 87 -26.80 1.21 -2.19
N THR A 88 -27.61 2.26 -2.34
CA THR A 88 -28.28 3.02 -1.26
C THR A 88 -27.36 3.74 -0.25
N ARG A 89 -26.04 3.64 -0.41
CA ARG A 89 -25.02 4.28 0.42
C ARG A 89 -24.83 5.76 0.10
N LEU A 90 -24.24 6.49 1.05
CA LEU A 90 -23.79 7.87 0.87
C LEU A 90 -22.50 7.91 0.02
N SER A 91 -22.23 9.06 -0.62
CA SER A 91 -20.99 9.31 -1.37
C SER A 91 -19.74 9.14 -0.51
N ASN A 92 -19.83 9.49 0.77
CA ASN A 92 -18.71 9.44 1.73
C ASN A 92 -18.59 8.14 2.53
N GLN A 93 -19.34 7.11 2.17
CA GLN A 93 -19.40 5.85 2.93
C GLN A 93 -18.73 4.70 2.17
N ILE A 94 -17.77 4.05 2.82
CA ILE A 94 -17.09 2.86 2.31
C ILE A 94 -18.00 1.62 2.40
N ARG A 95 -17.75 0.60 1.57
CA ARG A 95 -18.43 -0.70 1.69
C ARG A 95 -18.08 -1.38 3.02
N PRO A 96 -18.93 -2.30 3.51
CA PRO A 96 -18.57 -3.13 4.65
C PRO A 96 -17.25 -3.85 4.38
N ILE A 97 -16.37 -3.81 5.38
CA ILE A 97 -15.06 -4.44 5.33
C ILE A 97 -15.10 -5.73 6.15
N GLU A 98 -14.67 -6.81 5.53
CA GLU A 98 -14.47 -8.10 6.17
C GLU A 98 -13.04 -8.56 5.93
N SER A 99 -12.40 -9.12 6.97
CA SER A 99 -11.04 -9.61 6.88
C SER A 99 -10.89 -10.90 7.67
N GLU A 100 -10.16 -11.83 7.08
CA GLU A 100 -9.82 -13.14 7.66
C GLU A 100 -8.30 -13.30 7.52
N GLN A 101 -7.63 -13.69 8.59
CA GLN A 101 -6.17 -13.89 8.63
C GLN A 101 -5.86 -15.38 8.80
N ALA A 102 -4.68 -15.81 8.35
CA ALA A 102 -4.19 -17.19 8.41
C ALA A 102 -5.14 -18.23 7.80
N LEU A 103 -5.59 -18.00 6.56
CA LEU A 103 -6.42 -18.97 5.81
C LEU A 103 -5.62 -20.10 5.17
N LEU A 104 -4.36 -19.84 4.81
CA LEU A 104 -3.48 -20.78 4.12
C LEU A 104 -2.44 -21.35 5.08
N ASN A 105 -2.46 -22.68 5.25
CA ASN A 105 -1.49 -23.37 6.12
C ASN A 105 -0.10 -23.55 5.48
N LYS A 106 0.02 -23.34 4.16
CA LYS A 106 1.29 -23.52 3.42
C LYS A 106 2.11 -22.24 3.31
N ALA A 107 1.48 -21.08 3.48
CA ALA A 107 2.14 -19.80 3.44
C ALA A 107 2.52 -19.39 4.86
N ASP A 108 3.59 -18.61 5.01
CA ASP A 108 4.03 -18.13 6.32
C ASP A 108 3.06 -17.09 6.90
N GLY A 109 2.41 -16.32 6.01
CA GLY A 109 1.28 -15.48 6.37
C GLY A 109 0.25 -15.42 5.24
N SER A 110 -1.02 -15.29 5.61
CA SER A 110 -2.09 -15.13 4.63
C SER A 110 -3.21 -14.27 5.16
N ALA A 111 -3.87 -13.54 4.27
CA ALA A 111 -5.03 -12.75 4.63
C ALA A 111 -5.97 -12.60 3.45
N LYS A 112 -7.26 -12.78 3.71
CA LYS A 112 -8.34 -12.41 2.81
C LYS A 112 -8.93 -11.09 3.27
N PHE A 113 -9.04 -10.15 2.35
CA PHE A 113 -9.70 -8.88 2.55
C PHE A 113 -10.87 -8.78 1.59
N SER A 114 -12.04 -8.43 2.11
CA SER A 114 -13.25 -8.26 1.33
C SER A 114 -13.84 -6.88 1.60
N GLN A 115 -14.17 -6.19 0.52
CA GLN A 115 -14.76 -4.86 0.53
C GLN A 115 -16.05 -4.93 -0.29
N GLY A 116 -17.17 -5.11 0.41
CA GLY A 116 -18.43 -5.53 -0.19
C GLY A 116 -18.29 -6.84 -0.96
N LYS A 117 -18.49 -6.81 -2.28
CA LYS A 117 -18.40 -8.00 -3.15
C LYS A 117 -17.01 -8.22 -3.75
N SER A 118 -16.09 -7.28 -3.59
CA SER A 118 -14.70 -7.44 -4.03
C SER A 118 -13.92 -8.19 -2.95
N SER A 119 -13.32 -9.32 -3.31
CA SER A 119 -12.55 -10.15 -2.37
C SER A 119 -11.20 -10.50 -2.97
N VAL A 120 -10.14 -10.33 -2.16
CA VAL A 120 -8.75 -10.61 -2.53
C VAL A 120 -8.10 -11.44 -1.43
N LEU A 121 -7.29 -12.41 -1.82
CA LEU A 121 -6.42 -13.18 -0.95
C LEU A 121 -4.97 -12.82 -1.22
N ALA A 122 -4.25 -12.48 -0.16
CA ALA A 122 -2.81 -12.32 -0.18
C ALA A 122 -2.16 -13.49 0.57
N ALA A 123 -1.11 -14.05 -0.02
CA ALA A 123 -0.23 -15.02 0.61
C ALA A 123 1.18 -14.43 0.61
N VAL A 124 1.82 -14.47 1.77
CA VAL A 124 3.19 -14.02 1.95
C VAL A 124 4.02 -15.26 2.25
N TYR A 125 5.08 -15.42 1.49
CA TYR A 125 6.18 -16.30 1.83
C TYR A 125 7.29 -15.40 2.33
N GLY A 126 7.79 -15.76 3.51
CA GLY A 126 8.72 -14.97 4.30
C GLY A 126 10.04 -14.70 3.59
N PRO A 127 11.05 -14.23 4.33
CA PRO A 127 12.36 -14.00 3.75
C PRO A 127 12.99 -15.35 3.36
N ILE A 128 12.85 -15.72 2.08
CA ILE A 128 13.45 -16.91 1.48
C ILE A 128 14.74 -16.49 0.79
N ASP A 129 15.72 -17.39 0.70
CA ASP A 129 16.91 -17.15 -0.11
C ASP A 129 16.56 -16.86 -1.58
N VAL A 130 17.27 -15.89 -2.15
CA VAL A 130 17.04 -15.47 -3.53
C VAL A 130 17.39 -16.62 -4.48
N LYS A 131 16.39 -17.18 -5.16
CA LYS A 131 16.58 -18.31 -6.10
C LYS A 131 17.50 -17.99 -7.27
N THR A 132 17.62 -16.71 -7.63
CA THR A 132 18.40 -16.24 -8.78
C THR A 132 19.42 -15.20 -8.33
N ALA A 133 20.71 -15.57 -8.32
CA ALA A 133 21.80 -14.69 -7.91
C ALA A 133 21.82 -13.32 -8.62
N ARG A 134 21.28 -13.21 -9.84
CA ARG A 134 21.17 -11.91 -10.55
C ARG A 134 20.18 -10.93 -9.93
N LYS A 135 19.13 -11.43 -9.26
CA LYS A 135 18.13 -10.59 -8.58
C LYS A 135 18.56 -10.24 -7.15
N GLU A 136 19.59 -10.90 -6.65
CA GLU A 136 20.07 -10.74 -5.28
C GLU A 136 20.59 -9.31 -5.06
N LYS A 137 20.13 -8.70 -3.98
CA LYS A 137 20.64 -7.42 -3.52
C LYS A 137 21.38 -7.67 -2.21
N ILE A 138 22.66 -7.29 -2.19
CA ILE A 138 23.54 -7.54 -1.03
C ILE A 138 23.09 -6.71 0.17
N SER A 139 22.65 -5.47 -0.07
CA SER A 139 22.34 -4.50 1.00
C SER A 139 20.89 -4.50 1.45
N LYS A 140 19.97 -5.12 0.69
CA LYS A 140 18.53 -5.08 1.00
C LYS A 140 17.80 -6.33 0.55
N SER A 141 16.67 -6.65 1.18
CA SER A 141 15.78 -7.69 0.68
C SER A 141 15.10 -7.28 -0.63
N VAL A 142 14.77 -8.28 -1.42
CA VAL A 142 14.03 -8.12 -2.68
C VAL A 142 12.58 -8.44 -2.42
N VAL A 143 11.69 -7.50 -2.69
CA VAL A 143 10.24 -7.75 -2.62
C VAL A 143 9.74 -8.10 -4.02
N ASP A 144 9.23 -9.31 -4.18
CA ASP A 144 8.53 -9.71 -5.40
C ASP A 144 7.04 -9.86 -5.10
N VAL A 145 6.22 -9.31 -5.99
CA VAL A 145 4.77 -9.39 -5.90
C VAL A 145 4.28 -10.03 -7.18
N SER A 146 3.40 -11.01 -7.10
CA SER A 146 2.71 -11.58 -8.26
C SER A 146 1.21 -11.31 -8.14
N PHE A 147 0.63 -10.70 -9.17
CA PHE A 147 -0.80 -10.42 -9.21
C PHE A 147 -1.50 -11.39 -10.16
N THR A 148 -2.43 -12.17 -9.62
CA THR A 148 -3.21 -13.14 -10.38
C THR A 148 -4.68 -12.73 -10.37
N PRO A 149 -5.27 -12.47 -11.56
CA PRO A 149 -6.69 -12.09 -11.66
C PRO A 149 -7.61 -13.28 -11.34
N ALA A 150 -8.90 -12.99 -11.10
CA ALA A 150 -9.91 -14.02 -10.80
C ALA A 150 -10.21 -14.93 -12.00
N THR A 151 -10.07 -14.41 -13.23
CA THR A 151 -10.38 -15.16 -14.44
C THR A 151 -9.40 -14.77 -15.54
N GLY A 152 -8.90 -15.78 -16.25
CA GLY A 152 -8.01 -15.61 -17.39
C GLY A 152 -6.53 -15.50 -17.03
N ASN A 153 -5.74 -15.23 -18.06
CA ASN A 153 -4.29 -15.12 -17.96
C ASN A 153 -3.88 -13.68 -17.58
N THR A 154 -2.69 -13.54 -17.01
CA THR A 154 -2.12 -12.23 -16.63
C THR A 154 -2.06 -11.28 -17.82
N THR A 155 -2.82 -10.20 -17.75
CA THR A 155 -2.87 -9.16 -18.79
C THR A 155 -1.86 -8.04 -18.48
N TYR A 156 -1.61 -7.14 -19.42
CA TYR A 156 -0.78 -5.95 -19.21
C TYR A 156 -1.25 -5.09 -18.01
N PHE A 157 -2.56 -4.86 -17.88
CA PHE A 157 -3.13 -4.10 -16.75
C PHE A 157 -2.85 -4.76 -15.39
N ASP A 158 -2.78 -6.09 -15.34
CA ASP A 158 -2.47 -6.82 -14.12
C ASP A 158 -1.00 -6.65 -13.73
N LYS A 159 -0.09 -6.59 -14.71
CA LYS A 159 1.33 -6.26 -14.46
C LYS A 159 1.50 -4.83 -13.95
N GLU A 160 0.70 -3.87 -14.43
CA GLU A 160 0.69 -2.51 -13.90
C GLU A 160 0.24 -2.51 -12.43
N ARG A 161 -0.86 -3.22 -12.11
CA ARG A 161 -1.36 -3.38 -10.73
C ARG A 161 -0.33 -4.05 -9.83
N GLU A 162 0.33 -5.09 -10.33
CA GLU A 162 1.41 -5.77 -9.63
C GLU A 162 2.55 -4.82 -9.28
N MET A 163 2.97 -3.97 -10.22
CA MET A 163 4.00 -2.97 -9.97
C MET A 163 3.56 -1.94 -8.93
N LEU A 164 2.31 -1.50 -8.96
CA LEU A 164 1.75 -0.59 -7.95
C LEU A 164 1.79 -1.24 -6.56
N VAL A 165 1.27 -2.46 -6.41
CA VAL A 165 1.28 -3.18 -5.13
C VAL A 165 2.71 -3.43 -4.66
N ARG A 166 3.63 -3.81 -5.55
CA ARG A 166 5.07 -3.96 -5.25
C ARG A 166 5.65 -2.68 -4.68
N ASN A 167 5.40 -1.53 -5.31
CA ASN A 167 5.92 -0.24 -4.85
C ASN A 167 5.36 0.14 -3.47
N ALA A 168 4.07 -0.13 -3.21
CA ALA A 168 3.47 0.08 -1.89
C ALA A 168 4.13 -0.80 -0.83
N VAL A 169 4.27 -2.09 -1.11
CA VAL A 169 4.79 -3.07 -0.15
C VAL A 169 6.30 -2.87 0.10
N GLU A 170 7.09 -2.58 -0.93
CA GLU A 170 8.54 -2.30 -0.77
C GLU A 170 8.78 -1.08 0.12
N SER A 171 7.89 -0.09 0.12
CA SER A 171 8.02 1.12 0.96
C SER A 171 7.79 0.89 2.45
N ILE A 172 7.03 -0.14 2.84
CA ILE A 172 6.66 -0.39 4.24
C ILE A 172 7.57 -1.42 4.93
N ILE A 173 8.15 -2.34 4.16
CA ILE A 173 9.02 -3.39 4.68
C ILE A 173 10.39 -2.81 5.03
N LEU A 174 10.92 -3.19 6.19
CA LEU A 174 12.29 -2.86 6.58
C LEU A 174 13.29 -3.76 5.86
N THR A 175 13.52 -3.48 4.56
CA THR A 175 14.35 -4.31 3.67
C THR A 175 15.81 -4.41 4.11
N LEU A 176 16.31 -3.49 4.93
CA LEU A 176 17.68 -3.48 5.44
C LEU A 176 17.96 -4.57 6.48
N LEU A 177 16.93 -5.10 7.15
CA LEU A 177 17.10 -6.13 8.17
C LEU A 177 17.39 -7.51 7.57
N HIS A 178 17.01 -7.72 6.31
CA HIS A 178 17.08 -9.03 5.65
C HIS A 178 17.94 -8.98 4.36
N PRO A 179 19.27 -8.82 4.46
CA PRO A 179 20.14 -8.81 3.28
C PRO A 179 20.12 -10.15 2.55
N ARG A 180 20.24 -10.13 1.21
CA ARG A 180 20.28 -11.35 0.36
C ARG A 180 19.05 -12.26 0.42
N THR A 181 17.95 -11.76 0.96
CA THR A 181 16.67 -12.49 1.00
C THR A 181 15.69 -11.93 -0.02
N GLN A 182 14.65 -12.72 -0.27
CA GLN A 182 13.52 -12.38 -1.11
C GLN A 182 12.21 -12.65 -0.35
N ILE A 183 11.35 -11.65 -0.28
CA ILE A 183 9.99 -11.77 0.25
C ILE A 183 9.06 -11.87 -0.96
N ASN A 184 8.25 -12.94 -1.01
CA ASN A 184 7.33 -13.18 -2.13
C ASN A 184 5.90 -13.00 -1.67
N VAL A 185 5.19 -12.05 -2.28
CA VAL A 185 3.78 -11.79 -2.02
C VAL A 185 2.95 -12.19 -3.23
N ILE A 186 2.06 -13.15 -3.05
CA ILE A 186 1.14 -13.60 -4.10
C ILE A 186 -0.24 -13.02 -3.79
N VAL A 187 -0.77 -12.24 -4.73
CA VAL A 187 -2.11 -11.66 -4.64
C VAL A 187 -3.02 -12.37 -5.61
N GLN A 188 -4.03 -13.05 -5.10
CA GLN A 188 -5.07 -13.72 -5.87
C GLN A 188 -6.40 -12.97 -5.70
N VAL A 189 -6.94 -12.47 -6.81
CA VAL A 189 -8.30 -11.91 -6.80
C VAL A 189 -9.32 -13.05 -6.83
N TYR A 190 -10.29 -13.04 -5.92
CA TYR A 190 -11.41 -13.99 -5.93
C TYR A 190 -12.62 -13.43 -6.68
N SER A 191 -13.03 -12.22 -6.31
CA SER A 191 -14.18 -11.53 -6.90
C SER A 191 -13.82 -10.07 -7.11
N ASN A 192 -14.21 -9.53 -8.26
CA ASN A 192 -13.91 -8.16 -8.65
C ASN A 192 -15.21 -7.38 -8.86
N ASP A 193 -15.52 -6.48 -7.92
CA ASP A 193 -16.63 -5.52 -7.96
C ASP A 193 -16.10 -4.08 -7.76
N GLY A 194 -14.89 -3.79 -8.26
CA GLY A 194 -14.24 -2.48 -8.17
C GLY A 194 -13.33 -2.30 -6.94
N SER A 195 -12.49 -1.26 -7.00
CA SER A 195 -11.48 -0.87 -6.00
C SER A 195 -10.44 -1.96 -5.69
N ILE A 196 -10.10 -2.77 -6.71
CA ILE A 196 -9.30 -3.99 -6.53
C ILE A 196 -7.89 -3.73 -6.02
N ILE A 197 -7.27 -2.62 -6.45
CA ILE A 197 -5.90 -2.26 -6.05
C ILE A 197 -5.86 -1.92 -4.57
N SER A 198 -6.87 -1.19 -4.06
CA SER A 198 -6.96 -0.87 -2.64
C SER A 198 -7.19 -2.12 -1.79
N CYS A 199 -8.11 -2.97 -2.23
CA CYS A 199 -8.38 -4.25 -1.58
C CYS A 199 -7.10 -5.12 -1.51
N ALA A 200 -6.33 -5.18 -2.60
CA ALA A 200 -5.07 -5.91 -2.67
C ALA A 200 -3.99 -5.35 -1.71
N ILE A 201 -3.78 -4.04 -1.66
CA ILE A 201 -2.79 -3.44 -0.75
C ILE A 201 -3.17 -3.69 0.72
N ASN A 202 -4.46 -3.58 1.06
CA ASN A 202 -4.93 -3.83 2.41
C ASN A 202 -4.79 -5.33 2.80
N ALA A 203 -5.08 -6.24 1.86
CA ALA A 203 -4.85 -7.68 2.04
C ALA A 203 -3.36 -8.00 2.23
N CYS A 204 -2.47 -7.42 1.42
CA CYS A 204 -1.03 -7.56 1.56
C CYS A 204 -0.55 -7.07 2.93
N CYS A 205 -1.04 -5.92 3.40
CA CYS A 205 -0.68 -5.40 4.72
C CYS A 205 -1.03 -6.39 5.84
N LEU A 206 -2.23 -6.98 5.79
CA LEU A 206 -2.65 -7.99 6.77
C LEU A 206 -1.81 -9.27 6.68
N ALA A 207 -1.52 -9.74 5.46
CA ALA A 207 -0.72 -10.96 5.27
C ALA A 207 0.74 -10.79 5.72
N LEU A 208 1.32 -9.59 5.57
CA LEU A 208 2.67 -9.28 6.08
C LEU A 208 2.70 -9.25 7.61
N LEU A 209 1.64 -8.77 8.25
CA LEU A 209 1.50 -8.78 9.71
C LEU A 209 1.35 -10.20 10.25
N ASP A 210 0.57 -11.03 9.57
CA ASP A 210 0.39 -12.46 9.91
C ASP A 210 1.71 -13.23 9.75
N ALA A 211 2.49 -12.94 8.69
CA ALA A 211 3.81 -13.52 8.47
C ALA A 211 4.88 -13.04 9.48
N GLY A 212 4.57 -12.02 10.30
CA GLY A 212 5.52 -11.47 11.27
C GLY A 212 6.72 -10.73 10.66
N ILE A 213 6.59 -10.22 9.42
CA ILE A 213 7.65 -9.44 8.78
C ILE A 213 7.73 -8.05 9.41
N GLU A 214 8.94 -7.55 9.63
CA GLU A 214 9.17 -6.25 10.23
C GLU A 214 8.76 -5.13 9.26
N LEU A 215 7.71 -4.40 9.67
CA LEU A 215 7.20 -3.22 8.97
C LEU A 215 7.58 -1.96 9.74
N ASN A 216 7.97 -0.89 9.05
CA ASN A 216 8.12 0.43 9.66
C ASN A 216 6.76 0.98 10.13
N CYS A 217 5.70 0.57 9.42
CA CYS A 217 4.40 1.22 9.51
C CYS A 217 3.30 0.44 8.77
N LEU A 218 2.03 0.63 9.14
CA LEU A 218 0.90 -0.02 8.47
C LEU A 218 0.38 0.82 7.31
N ILE A 219 0.11 0.19 6.18
CA ILE A 219 -0.48 0.83 5.01
C ILE A 219 -1.99 0.59 4.96
N SER A 220 -2.72 1.62 4.54
CA SER A 220 -4.13 1.53 4.24
C SER A 220 -4.41 2.31 2.97
N SER A 221 -5.24 1.73 2.11
CA SER A 221 -5.48 2.26 0.79
C SER A 221 -6.96 2.33 0.48
N ILE A 222 -7.31 3.33 -0.30
CA ILE A 222 -8.67 3.58 -0.72
C ILE A 222 -8.70 4.11 -2.15
N THR A 223 -9.76 3.76 -2.87
CA THR A 223 -10.00 4.22 -4.22
C THR A 223 -11.13 5.25 -4.20
N LEU A 224 -10.93 6.35 -4.92
CA LEU A 224 -11.91 7.39 -5.16
C LEU A 224 -12.28 7.42 -6.63
N SER A 225 -13.58 7.53 -6.91
CA SER A 225 -14.09 7.84 -8.24
C SER A 225 -14.56 9.29 -8.30
N PHE A 226 -14.26 9.94 -9.41
CA PHE A 226 -14.71 11.29 -9.72
C PHE A 226 -15.77 11.20 -10.81
N THR A 227 -16.99 11.60 -10.47
CA THR A 227 -18.12 11.62 -11.39
C THR A 227 -18.05 12.84 -12.31
N HIS A 228 -18.73 12.79 -13.45
CA HIS A 228 -18.86 13.93 -14.36
C HIS A 228 -19.42 15.19 -13.69
N ASP A 229 -20.25 15.02 -12.66
CA ASP A 229 -20.86 16.11 -11.87
C ASP A 229 -19.92 16.69 -10.80
N ASN A 230 -18.60 16.43 -10.89
CA ASN A 230 -17.58 16.80 -9.91
C ASN A 230 -17.85 16.30 -8.49
N GLN A 231 -18.66 15.24 -8.35
CA GLN A 231 -18.87 14.56 -7.08
C GLN A 231 -17.81 13.49 -6.86
N ILE A 232 -17.35 13.39 -5.60
CA ILE A 232 -16.35 12.41 -5.18
C ILE A 232 -17.07 11.24 -4.52
N TYR A 233 -16.78 10.05 -5.02
CA TYR A 233 -17.31 8.80 -4.50
C TYR A 233 -16.20 8.00 -3.85
N LEU A 234 -16.37 7.71 -2.57
CA LEU A 234 -15.53 6.79 -1.82
C LEU A 234 -15.84 5.35 -2.21
N ASP A 235 -14.79 4.56 -2.44
CA ASP A 235 -14.85 3.12 -2.71
C ASP A 235 -15.88 2.76 -3.80
N PRO A 236 -15.59 3.10 -5.07
CA PRO A 236 -16.50 2.87 -6.17
C PRO A 236 -16.69 1.37 -6.47
N THR A 237 -17.90 1.04 -6.90
CA THR A 237 -18.21 -0.27 -7.51
C THR A 237 -17.74 -0.34 -8.96
N GLN A 238 -17.65 -1.53 -9.54
CA GLN A 238 -17.21 -1.68 -10.93
C GLN A 238 -18.06 -0.87 -11.93
N LYS A 239 -19.38 -0.75 -11.69
CA LYS A 239 -20.27 0.07 -12.51
C LYS A 239 -19.93 1.56 -12.43
N GLU A 240 -19.65 2.03 -11.21
CA GLU A 240 -19.28 3.42 -10.96
C GLU A 240 -17.88 3.74 -11.49
N GLU A 241 -16.93 2.80 -11.44
CA GLU A 241 -15.60 2.96 -12.06
C GLU A 241 -15.71 3.14 -13.57
N ASN A 242 -16.54 2.33 -14.24
CA ASN A 242 -16.73 2.41 -15.68
C ASN A 242 -17.42 3.71 -16.12
N ASN A 243 -18.28 4.29 -15.28
CA ASN A 243 -18.99 5.55 -15.55
C ASN A 243 -18.26 6.80 -14.99
N SER A 244 -17.04 6.62 -14.47
CA SER A 244 -16.29 7.71 -13.85
C SER A 244 -15.51 8.53 -14.88
N LYS A 245 -15.37 9.84 -14.60
CA LYS A 245 -14.48 10.74 -15.35
C LYS A 245 -13.00 10.43 -15.04
N GLY A 246 -12.73 10.01 -13.81
CA GLY A 246 -11.41 9.61 -13.36
C GLY A 246 -11.47 8.83 -12.07
N LEU A 247 -10.41 8.05 -11.84
CA LEU A 247 -10.18 7.21 -10.68
C LEU A 247 -8.87 7.63 -10.02
N ALA A 248 -8.85 7.75 -8.70
CA ALA A 248 -7.61 7.92 -7.96
C ALA A 248 -7.52 6.90 -6.81
N VAL A 249 -6.42 6.15 -6.79
CA VAL A 249 -6.08 5.22 -5.73
C VAL A 249 -5.04 5.88 -4.84
N TYR A 250 -5.34 5.99 -3.55
CA TYR A 250 -4.42 6.54 -2.56
C TYR A 250 -4.00 5.43 -1.60
N ALA A 251 -2.70 5.26 -1.42
CA ALA A 251 -2.14 4.41 -0.37
C ALA A 251 -1.45 5.31 0.65
N ILE A 252 -1.91 5.24 1.88
CA ILE A 252 -1.54 6.16 2.97
C ILE A 252 -1.06 5.31 4.14
N ASN A 253 -0.03 5.82 4.79
CA ASN A 253 0.57 5.19 5.93
C ASN A 253 -0.18 5.57 7.23
N SER A 254 0.01 4.79 8.30
CA SER A 254 -0.44 5.13 9.66
C SER A 254 0.09 6.47 10.18
N LYS A 255 1.19 6.98 9.62
CA LYS A 255 1.76 8.31 9.92
C LYS A 255 1.11 9.44 9.07
N SER A 256 0.04 9.14 8.34
CA SER A 256 -0.64 10.06 7.40
C SER A 256 0.22 10.56 6.23
N GLU A 257 1.34 9.88 5.98
CA GLU A 257 2.21 10.09 4.82
C GLU A 257 1.67 9.33 3.61
N ILE A 258 1.80 9.92 2.43
CA ILE A 258 1.36 9.30 1.17
C ILE A 258 2.46 8.37 0.70
N VAL A 259 2.14 7.09 0.59
CA VAL A 259 3.04 6.07 0.07
C VAL A 259 2.98 6.05 -1.46
N MET A 260 1.76 6.07 -1.99
CA MET A 260 1.52 5.95 -3.42
C MET A 260 0.23 6.68 -3.78
N THR A 261 0.21 7.27 -4.97
CA THR A 261 -1.03 7.69 -5.58
C THR A 261 -1.02 7.31 -7.05
N LYS A 262 -2.09 6.66 -7.50
CA LYS A 262 -2.31 6.33 -8.91
C LYS A 262 -3.57 7.02 -9.37
N THR A 263 -3.43 7.88 -10.36
CA THR A 263 -4.54 8.57 -11.00
C THR A 263 -4.74 8.03 -12.41
N THR A 264 -5.99 7.79 -12.78
CA THR A 264 -6.42 7.38 -14.12
C THR A 264 -7.56 8.30 -14.55
N GLY A 265 -7.52 8.82 -15.78
CA GLY A 265 -8.55 9.74 -16.29
C GLY A 265 -8.27 11.22 -16.00
N ILE A 266 -9.29 12.06 -16.12
CA ILE A 266 -9.15 13.52 -16.11
C ILE A 266 -9.70 14.07 -14.80
N ILE A 267 -8.81 14.61 -13.97
CA ILE A 267 -9.16 15.15 -12.65
C ILE A 267 -8.66 16.58 -12.56
N GLY A 268 -9.51 17.49 -12.08
CA GLY A 268 -9.11 18.86 -11.77
C GLY A 268 -8.26 18.91 -10.50
N GLU A 269 -7.28 19.81 -10.46
CA GLU A 269 -6.33 19.93 -9.34
C GLU A 269 -7.03 20.16 -7.98
N SER A 270 -8.00 21.07 -7.93
CA SER A 270 -8.77 21.35 -6.70
C SER A 270 -9.51 20.11 -6.19
N LEU A 271 -10.12 19.36 -7.09
CA LEU A 271 -10.86 18.14 -6.79
C LEU A 271 -9.93 17.01 -6.34
N TYR A 272 -8.73 16.93 -6.91
CA TYR A 272 -7.71 15.98 -6.49
C TYR A 272 -7.25 16.23 -5.05
N PHE A 273 -6.98 17.48 -4.65
CA PHE A 273 -6.62 17.81 -3.28
C PHE A 273 -7.77 17.61 -2.28
N GLN A 274 -9.00 17.92 -2.70
CA GLN A 274 -10.19 17.61 -1.90
C GLN A 274 -10.34 16.09 -1.69
N GLY A 275 -10.17 15.30 -2.76
CA GLY A 275 -10.17 13.85 -2.72
C GLY A 275 -9.09 13.29 -1.80
N LEU A 276 -7.87 13.84 -1.86
CA LEU A 276 -6.77 13.42 -0.99
C LEU A 276 -7.11 13.59 0.50
N ASN A 277 -7.77 14.68 0.90
CA ASN A 277 -8.17 14.90 2.30
C ASN A 277 -9.24 13.90 2.74
N ILE A 278 -10.22 13.62 1.88
CA ILE A 278 -11.24 12.60 2.13
C ILE A 278 -10.62 11.19 2.21
N ALA A 279 -9.64 10.90 1.35
CA ALA A 279 -8.91 9.64 1.35
C ALA A 279 -8.13 9.46 2.66
N LYS A 280 -7.46 10.50 3.18
CA LYS A 280 -6.76 10.46 4.48
C LYS A 280 -7.70 10.04 5.62
N GLN A 281 -8.84 10.71 5.75
CA GLN A 281 -9.85 10.40 6.78
C GLN A 281 -10.40 8.98 6.63
N SER A 282 -10.54 8.49 5.41
CA SER A 282 -11.09 7.17 5.13
C SER A 282 -10.06 6.06 5.36
N CYS A 283 -8.80 6.29 4.98
CA CYS A 283 -7.70 5.39 5.26
C CYS A 283 -7.45 5.25 6.77
N GLU A 284 -7.69 6.29 7.57
CA GLU A 284 -7.62 6.19 9.03
C GLU A 284 -8.66 5.20 9.58
N LYS A 285 -9.89 5.22 9.05
CA LYS A 285 -10.93 4.24 9.40
C LYS A 285 -10.53 2.82 9.01
N VAL A 286 -9.97 2.63 7.82
CA VAL A 286 -9.47 1.33 7.35
C VAL A 286 -8.30 0.85 8.22
N SER A 287 -7.36 1.73 8.57
CA SER A 287 -6.23 1.41 9.44
C SER A 287 -6.68 1.02 10.84
N ALA A 288 -7.66 1.74 11.41
CA ALA A 288 -8.27 1.39 12.68
C ALA A 288 -8.91 -0.01 12.63
N TYR A 289 -9.65 -0.31 11.56
CA TYR A 289 -10.21 -1.65 11.33
C TYR A 289 -9.11 -2.73 11.26
N THR A 290 -8.06 -2.52 10.47
CA THR A 290 -6.92 -3.44 10.34
C THR A 290 -6.28 -3.72 11.71
N ARG A 291 -6.07 -2.69 12.53
CA ARG A 291 -5.54 -2.85 13.90
C ARG A 291 -6.46 -3.67 14.80
N LEU A 292 -7.78 -3.44 14.71
CA LEU A 292 -8.77 -4.21 15.46
C LEU A 292 -8.79 -5.67 15.00
N ALA A 293 -8.73 -5.93 13.70
CA ALA A 293 -8.71 -7.28 13.15
C ALA A 293 -7.49 -8.09 13.63
N VAL A 294 -6.30 -7.49 13.57
CA VAL A 294 -5.05 -8.12 14.07
C VAL A 294 -5.10 -8.33 15.58
N ARG A 295 -5.62 -7.35 16.34
CA ARG A 295 -5.79 -7.50 17.79
C ARG A 295 -6.71 -8.66 18.13
N ASN A 296 -7.85 -8.79 17.43
CA ASN A 296 -8.81 -9.86 17.65
C ASN A 296 -8.21 -11.23 17.31
N ARG A 297 -7.38 -11.31 16.26
CA ARG A 297 -6.63 -12.53 15.90
C ARG A 297 -5.70 -12.98 17.03
N ILE A 298 -4.87 -12.06 17.53
CA ILE A 298 -3.90 -12.34 18.60
C ILE A 298 -4.62 -12.78 19.90
N MET A 299 -5.76 -12.16 20.22
CA MET A 299 -6.54 -12.50 21.41
C MET A 299 -7.32 -13.81 21.26
N GLY A 300 -7.83 -14.11 20.06
CA GLY A 300 -8.56 -15.35 19.77
C GLY A 300 -7.68 -16.60 19.89
N ASP A 301 -6.40 -16.49 19.53
CA ASP A 301 -5.45 -17.62 19.62
C ASP A 301 -5.17 -18.05 21.07
N GLN A 302 -5.41 -17.18 22.06
CA GLN A 302 -5.28 -17.48 23.49
C GLN A 302 -6.42 -18.38 24.03
N THR A 303 -7.45 -18.67 23.23
CA THR A 303 -8.63 -19.47 23.66
C THR A 303 -8.64 -20.92 23.20
N GLN A 304 -7.52 -21.46 22.71
CA GLN A 304 -7.35 -22.90 22.49
C GLN A 304 -6.41 -23.52 23.55
N PRO A 305 -6.88 -23.80 24.79
CA PRO A 305 -6.14 -24.69 25.68
C PRO A 305 -6.26 -26.14 25.18
N SER A 306 -5.10 -26.78 25.08
CA SER A 306 -4.86 -28.21 24.94
C SER A 306 -5.94 -29.11 25.56
N THR A 307 -6.75 -29.78 24.74
CA THR A 307 -7.50 -30.98 25.16
C THR A 307 -6.74 -32.23 24.73
N THR A 308 -5.65 -32.52 25.44
CA THR A 308 -5.08 -33.87 25.53
C THR A 308 -4.86 -34.19 27.00
N THR A 309 -5.89 -34.74 27.67
CA THR A 309 -5.71 -35.57 28.87
C THR A 309 -6.90 -36.52 28.97
N THR A 310 -6.59 -37.80 28.75
CA THR A 310 -7.20 -39.02 29.29
C THR A 310 -8.36 -38.86 30.28
N ASN A 311 -9.55 -39.31 29.90
CA ASN A 311 -10.59 -39.74 30.84
C ASN A 311 -10.63 -41.26 30.89
N THR A 312 -9.88 -41.83 31.82
CA THR A 312 -10.17 -43.13 32.44
C THR A 312 -11.01 -42.88 33.70
N ASN A 313 -11.94 -43.79 33.94
CA ASN A 313 -12.70 -44.01 35.18
C ASN A 313 -13.98 -43.18 35.34
N ASN A 314 -15.13 -43.83 35.15
CA ASN A 314 -16.00 -44.22 36.27
C ASN A 314 -17.18 -45.07 35.78
N THR A 315 -17.12 -46.36 36.15
CA THR A 315 -18.25 -47.29 36.25
C THR A 315 -18.70 -47.38 37.72
N LEU A 316 -19.99 -47.68 37.93
CA LEU A 316 -20.69 -48.06 39.19
C LEU A 316 -21.17 -46.83 40.00
N VAL A 317 -22.40 -46.64 40.50
CA VAL A 317 -23.68 -47.39 40.71
C VAL A 317 -24.75 -46.27 40.83
N GLU A 318 -25.99 -46.34 40.33
CA GLU A 318 -27.16 -46.83 41.06
C GLU A 318 -28.40 -46.88 40.15
N GLU A 319 -29.00 -48.07 40.14
CA GLU A 319 -30.38 -48.35 39.73
C GLU A 319 -31.39 -47.82 40.76
N SER A 320 -32.65 -47.74 40.32
CA SER A 320 -33.90 -47.80 41.08
C SER A 320 -34.46 -46.50 41.68
N LYS A 321 -35.46 -45.91 40.98
CA LYS A 321 -36.73 -45.45 41.57
C LYS A 321 -37.90 -45.63 40.59
N ASP A 322 -38.68 -46.67 40.89
CA ASP A 322 -40.14 -46.67 41.08
C ASP A 322 -41.10 -46.37 39.91
N LYS A 323 -41.73 -47.47 39.48
CA LYS A 323 -43.11 -47.56 38.97
C LYS A 323 -44.10 -47.08 40.03
N GLU A 324 -45.07 -46.25 39.64
CA GLU A 324 -46.49 -46.44 39.95
C GLU A 324 -47.34 -45.37 39.23
N MET A 325 -48.15 -45.80 38.26
CA MET A 325 -49.39 -45.11 37.92
C MET A 325 -50.43 -46.20 37.64
N LYS A 326 -51.37 -46.32 38.57
CA LYS A 326 -52.59 -47.14 38.47
C LYS A 326 -53.77 -46.24 38.10
N ASP A 327 -54.59 -46.80 37.22
CA ASP A 327 -56.05 -46.78 37.19
C ASP A 327 -56.86 -45.51 36.81
N SER A 328 -57.56 -45.70 35.67
CA SER A 328 -58.99 -45.48 35.43
C SER A 328 -59.57 -44.07 35.26
N SER A 329 -59.91 -43.73 34.01
CA SER A 329 -61.29 -43.49 33.52
C SER A 329 -61.31 -43.44 31.99
#